data_AF-A0A7V3CFB3-F1
#
_entry.id   AF-A0A7V3CFB3-F1
#
_cell.length_a   1.000
_cell.length_b   1.000
_cell.length_c   1.000
_cell.angle_alpha   90.00
_cell.angle_beta   90.00
_cell.angle_gamma   90.00
#
_symmetry.space_group_name_H-M   'P 1'
#
loop_
_entity.id
_entity.type
_entity.pdbx_description
1 polymer ?
#
loop_
_entity_poly.entity_id
_entity_poly.type
_entity_poly.pdbx_seq_one_letter_code
_entity_poly.pdbx_strand_id
1 'polypeptide(L)'
;MKPRFFFLFAVWLAMPAGLFAQASNADTAAAAIRDFMLGYYLKDEAALRRVLPAGTDPKPLLEHADLPAERQAAFRIRVEELKPGKTYPSAAADPNRAIVTFKVGEEPWLLPVMREGEAWKVDPRYALAARSGFTDQDPRGVIRRFAAGLFARDKKALASVVLLRTEQELDAMLKENKLGYDDRQRLRELADLMPMAPTRTGEDIFFPNGELRTVLNDESEQTFLALIGFCELPFRVKNIDGLWKVVPQPYAASLKEAGMAQ
;
A
#
# COMPACT_ATOMS: atom_id res chain seq x y z
N MET A 1 -19.21 16.74 7.86
CA MET A 1 -18.49 15.65 8.55
C MET A 1 -17.52 15.02 7.55
N LYS A 2 -16.20 15.04 7.83
CA LYS A 2 -15.16 14.40 6.99
C LYS A 2 -15.14 12.88 7.29
N PRO A 3 -14.84 12.00 6.32
CA PRO A 3 -14.98 10.56 6.51
C PRO A 3 -13.98 10.06 7.55
N ARG A 4 -14.50 9.29 8.50
CA ARG A 4 -13.73 8.50 9.48
C ARG A 4 -13.30 7.22 8.76
N PHE A 5 -12.01 6.92 8.78
CA PHE A 5 -11.48 5.64 8.29
C PHE A 5 -12.02 4.52 9.18
N PHE A 6 -12.83 3.63 8.61
CA PHE A 6 -13.33 2.41 9.24
C PHE A 6 -12.98 1.24 8.32
N PHE A 7 -12.28 0.23 8.83
CA PHE A 7 -12.07 -1.02 8.12
C PHE A 7 -12.72 -2.15 8.92
N LEU A 8 -13.56 -2.94 8.25
CA LEU A 8 -14.27 -4.07 8.83
C LEU A 8 -14.33 -5.15 7.75
N PHE A 9 -13.43 -6.14 7.79
CA PHE A 9 -13.59 -7.39 7.03
C PHE A 9 -12.96 -8.57 7.76
N ALA A 10 -13.76 -9.60 7.97
CA ALA A 10 -13.33 -10.92 8.40
C ALA A 10 -12.81 -11.68 7.18
N VAL A 11 -11.49 -11.89 7.12
CA VAL A 11 -10.87 -12.78 6.13
C VAL A 11 -10.74 -14.17 6.74
N TRP A 12 -11.61 -15.09 6.33
CA TRP A 12 -11.46 -16.52 6.59
C TRP A 12 -10.58 -17.12 5.49
N LEU A 13 -9.36 -17.54 5.83
CA LEU A 13 -8.46 -18.26 4.93
C LEU A 13 -7.85 -19.44 5.67
N ALA A 14 -8.24 -20.65 5.23
CA ALA A 14 -7.58 -21.90 5.54
C ALA A 14 -6.25 -22.01 4.75
N MET A 15 -5.36 -22.89 5.24
CA MET A 15 -4.06 -23.34 4.67
C MET A 15 -2.79 -22.56 5.12
N PRO A 16 -1.58 -23.12 4.89
CA PRO A 16 -1.07 -24.45 5.25
C PRO A 16 0.11 -24.34 6.26
N ALA A 17 0.43 -25.44 6.94
CA ALA A 17 1.48 -25.50 7.97
C ALA A 17 2.89 -25.56 7.35
N GLY A 18 3.69 -24.52 7.57
CA GLY A 18 5.11 -24.49 7.27
C GLY A 18 5.75 -23.24 7.86
N LEU A 19 6.02 -23.24 9.19
CA LEU A 19 6.27 -22.01 9.93
C LEU A 19 7.13 -22.26 11.18
N PHE A 20 8.44 -22.48 11.02
CA PHE A 20 9.39 -22.49 12.16
C PHE A 20 10.67 -21.72 11.79
N ALA A 21 10.50 -20.43 11.48
CA ALA A 21 11.54 -19.39 11.45
C ALA A 21 10.93 -17.97 11.38
N GLN A 22 9.63 -17.86 11.12
CA GLN A 22 8.91 -16.59 10.95
C GLN A 22 8.43 -15.95 12.27
N ALA A 23 8.37 -16.68 13.39
CA ALA A 23 7.81 -16.17 14.65
C ALA A 23 8.65 -15.03 15.27
N SER A 24 9.98 -15.17 15.36
CA SER A 24 10.86 -14.14 15.92
C SER A 24 10.92 -12.86 15.07
N ASN A 25 10.74 -12.99 13.76
CA ASN A 25 10.70 -11.84 12.83
C ASN A 25 9.37 -11.10 12.88
N ALA A 26 8.25 -11.81 13.08
CA ALA A 26 6.93 -11.19 13.20
C ALA A 26 6.80 -10.38 14.50
N ASP A 27 7.34 -10.88 15.61
CA ASP A 27 7.27 -10.21 16.91
C ASP A 27 8.08 -8.91 16.93
N THR A 28 9.24 -8.89 16.27
CA THR A 28 10.08 -7.67 16.17
C THR A 28 9.46 -6.63 15.23
N ALA A 29 8.83 -7.05 14.13
CA ALA A 29 8.07 -6.14 13.27
C ALA A 29 6.83 -5.57 13.98
N ALA A 30 6.12 -6.39 14.75
CA ALA A 30 4.99 -5.95 15.56
C ALA A 30 5.41 -4.95 16.65
N ALA A 31 6.59 -5.12 17.26
CA ALA A 31 7.16 -4.16 18.20
C ALA A 31 7.46 -2.80 17.53
N ALA A 32 8.09 -2.81 16.35
CA ALA A 32 8.33 -1.57 15.58
C ALA A 32 7.02 -0.84 15.23
N ILE A 33 5.98 -1.59 14.86
CA ILE A 33 4.65 -1.05 14.58
C ILE A 33 4.01 -0.43 15.82
N ARG A 34 4.09 -1.12 16.96
CA ARG A 34 3.57 -0.62 18.24
C ARG A 34 4.22 0.71 18.61
N ASP A 35 5.55 0.75 18.57
CA ASP A 35 6.33 1.94 18.86
C ASP A 35 6.04 3.08 17.87
N PHE A 36 5.83 2.76 16.59
CA PHE A 36 5.39 3.73 15.58
C PHE A 36 4.02 4.30 15.91
N MET A 37 3.04 3.46 16.24
CA MET A 37 1.68 3.92 16.57
C MET A 37 1.66 4.78 17.82
N LEU A 38 2.37 4.37 18.87
CA LEU A 38 2.50 5.17 20.09
C LEU A 38 3.21 6.49 19.79
N GLY A 39 4.35 6.45 19.09
CA GLY A 39 5.09 7.65 18.71
C GLY A 39 4.26 8.62 17.87
N TYR A 40 3.52 8.10 16.89
CA TYR A 40 2.65 8.87 16.02
C TYR A 40 1.53 9.54 16.82
N TYR A 41 0.69 8.78 17.51
CA TYR A 41 -0.51 9.32 18.16
C TYR A 41 -0.27 10.03 19.48
N LEU A 42 0.85 9.76 20.17
CA LEU A 42 1.26 10.46 21.39
C LEU A 42 2.24 11.60 21.14
N LYS A 43 2.56 11.85 19.87
CA LYS A 43 3.52 12.87 19.42
C LYS A 43 4.92 12.72 20.03
N ASP A 44 5.38 11.50 20.23
CA ASP A 44 6.74 11.20 20.70
C ASP A 44 7.70 11.10 19.50
N GLU A 45 8.38 12.20 19.21
CA GLU A 45 9.35 12.30 18.13
C GLU A 45 10.54 11.33 18.31
N ALA A 46 10.99 11.12 19.55
CA ALA A 46 12.13 10.26 19.84
C ALA A 46 11.76 8.79 19.58
N ALA A 47 10.54 8.39 19.91
CA ALA A 47 10.02 7.06 19.55
C ALA A 47 9.94 6.89 18.03
N LEU A 48 9.38 7.86 17.31
CA LEU A 48 9.30 7.80 15.84
C LEU A 48 10.69 7.65 15.19
N ARG A 49 11.69 8.43 15.62
CA ARG A 49 13.06 8.33 15.07
C ARG A 49 13.68 6.94 15.20
N ARG A 50 13.29 6.14 16.20
CA ARG A 50 13.80 4.77 16.36
C ARG A 50 13.21 3.78 15.37
N VAL A 51 11.96 3.99 14.94
CA VAL A 51 11.19 3.04 14.13
C VAL A 51 10.99 3.49 12.69
N LEU A 52 11.36 4.73 12.35
CA LEU A 52 11.39 5.21 10.97
C LEU A 52 12.72 4.86 10.28
N PRO A 53 12.72 4.73 8.94
CA PRO A 53 13.93 4.58 8.14
C PRO A 53 14.92 5.71 8.39
N ALA A 54 16.21 5.41 8.36
CA ALA A 54 17.25 6.41 8.59
C ALA A 54 17.09 7.62 7.66
N GLY A 55 17.28 8.83 8.21
CA GLY A 55 17.13 10.09 7.47
C GLY A 55 15.68 10.55 7.25
N THR A 56 14.67 9.82 7.72
CA THR A 56 13.27 10.25 7.62
C THR A 56 12.93 11.31 8.67
N ASP A 57 12.37 12.44 8.25
CA ASP A 57 11.86 13.47 9.15
C ASP A 57 10.50 13.05 9.74
N PRO A 58 10.35 12.93 11.08
CA PRO A 58 9.06 12.62 11.70
C PRO A 58 8.06 13.78 11.71
N LYS A 59 8.49 15.04 11.49
CA LYS A 59 7.60 16.21 11.64
C LYS A 59 6.33 16.15 10.79
N PRO A 60 6.35 15.79 9.49
CA PRO A 60 5.13 15.70 8.69
C PRO A 60 4.10 14.70 9.24
N LEU A 61 4.57 13.65 9.93
CA LEU A 61 3.66 12.70 10.59
C LEU A 61 3.00 13.33 11.82
N LEU A 62 3.80 14.03 12.64
CA LEU A 62 3.36 14.64 13.89
C LEU A 62 2.35 15.78 13.66
N GLU A 63 2.47 16.49 12.53
CA GLU A 63 1.51 17.51 12.08
C GLU A 63 0.12 16.93 11.79
N HIS A 64 0.03 15.63 11.50
CA HIS A 64 -1.21 14.92 11.18
C HIS A 64 -1.68 13.98 12.29
N ALA A 65 -0.98 13.94 13.42
CA ALA A 65 -1.32 13.14 14.58
C ALA A 65 -2.43 13.82 15.41
N ASP A 66 -3.67 13.66 14.97
CA ASP A 66 -4.85 14.19 15.66
C ASP A 66 -5.53 13.11 16.50
N LEU A 67 -5.05 12.93 17.73
CA LEU A 67 -5.76 12.17 18.75
C LEU A 67 -6.06 13.07 19.96
N PRO A 68 -7.35 13.35 20.25
CA PRO A 68 -7.74 14.14 21.42
C PRO A 68 -7.15 13.55 22.72
N ALA A 69 -6.71 14.41 23.64
CA ALA A 69 -5.99 14.01 24.85
C ALA A 69 -6.78 12.99 25.69
N GLU A 70 -8.10 13.15 25.76
CA GLU A 70 -9.01 12.25 26.47
C GLU A 70 -9.07 10.83 25.87
N ARG A 71 -8.61 10.65 24.63
CA ARG A 71 -8.56 9.34 23.95
C ARG A 71 -7.17 8.69 23.99
N GLN A 72 -6.14 9.44 24.35
CA GLN A 72 -4.75 8.95 24.29
C GLN A 72 -4.50 7.77 25.24
N ALA A 73 -5.04 7.81 26.46
CA ALA A 73 -4.89 6.71 27.43
C ALA A 73 -5.55 5.41 26.93
N ALA A 74 -6.80 5.49 26.46
CA ALA A 74 -7.51 4.34 25.91
C ALA A 74 -6.83 3.79 24.64
N PHE A 75 -6.32 4.67 23.79
CA PHE A 75 -5.56 4.27 22.61
C PHE A 75 -4.26 3.56 22.98
N ARG A 76 -3.51 4.08 23.96
CA ARG A 76 -2.28 3.46 24.45
C ARG A 76 -2.53 2.01 24.88
N ILE A 77 -3.55 1.78 25.71
CA ILE A 77 -3.91 0.43 26.17
C ILE A 77 -4.18 -0.50 24.98
N ARG A 78 -5.00 -0.05 24.01
CA ARG A 78 -5.33 -0.86 22.83
C ARG A 78 -4.12 -1.20 21.96
N VAL A 79 -3.14 -0.30 21.87
CA VAL A 79 -1.91 -0.53 21.10
C VAL A 79 -0.91 -1.40 21.87
N GLU A 80 -0.85 -1.29 23.19
CA GLU A 80 -0.08 -2.20 24.03
C GLU A 80 -0.61 -3.64 23.96
N GLU A 81 -1.93 -3.78 23.78
CA GLU A 81 -2.63 -5.05 23.54
C GLU A 81 -2.73 -5.45 22.06
N LEU A 82 -1.96 -4.80 21.17
CA LEU A 82 -1.95 -5.11 19.73
C LEU A 82 -1.69 -6.59 19.51
N LYS A 83 -2.57 -7.22 18.72
CA LYS A 83 -2.46 -8.62 18.34
C LYS A 83 -1.81 -8.71 16.96
N PRO A 84 -0.61 -9.31 16.82
CA PRO A 84 0.01 -9.49 15.52
C PRO A 84 -0.87 -10.40 14.65
N GLY A 85 -1.00 -10.02 13.38
CA GLY A 85 -1.66 -10.82 12.36
C GLY A 85 -0.64 -11.60 11.54
N LYS A 86 -0.84 -11.62 10.22
CA LYS A 86 0.07 -12.23 9.25
C LYS A 86 1.04 -11.21 8.68
N THR A 87 2.25 -11.68 8.38
CA THR A 87 3.26 -10.95 7.60
C THR A 87 3.23 -11.46 6.18
N TYR A 88 3.11 -10.55 5.22
CA TYR A 88 3.09 -10.83 3.79
C TYR A 88 4.35 -10.26 3.15
N PRO A 89 5.01 -10.97 2.22
CA PRO A 89 6.07 -10.36 1.42
C PRO A 89 5.49 -9.21 0.59
N SER A 90 6.29 -8.17 0.34
CA SER A 90 5.90 -7.18 -0.68
C SER A 90 5.84 -7.86 -2.06
N ALA A 91 4.80 -7.55 -2.84
CA ALA A 91 4.70 -8.07 -4.21
C ALA A 91 5.71 -7.43 -5.17
N ALA A 92 6.39 -6.35 -4.75
CA ALA A 92 7.56 -5.80 -5.43
C ALA A 92 8.83 -6.66 -5.23
N ALA A 93 8.71 -7.91 -4.75
CA ALA A 93 9.80 -8.87 -4.59
C ALA A 93 11.04 -8.38 -3.81
N ASP A 94 10.91 -7.28 -3.05
CA ASP A 94 11.98 -6.78 -2.19
C ASP A 94 12.02 -7.64 -0.91
N PRO A 95 13.07 -8.46 -0.70
CA PRO A 95 13.17 -9.34 0.45
C PRO A 95 13.30 -8.57 1.78
N ASN A 96 13.62 -7.28 1.71
CA ASN A 96 13.70 -6.42 2.89
C ASN A 96 12.38 -5.74 3.20
N ARG A 97 11.29 -6.03 2.47
CA ARG A 97 10.02 -5.34 2.62
C ARG A 97 8.88 -6.31 2.86
N ALA A 98 8.04 -5.98 3.82
CA ALA A 98 6.89 -6.79 4.18
C ALA A 98 5.68 -5.92 4.52
N ILE A 99 4.49 -6.49 4.43
CA ILE A 99 3.25 -5.90 4.89
C ILE A 99 2.80 -6.71 6.10
N VAL A 100 2.74 -6.04 7.25
CA VAL A 100 2.30 -6.67 8.49
C VAL A 100 0.87 -6.27 8.74
N THR A 101 0.01 -7.27 8.88
CA THR A 101 -1.36 -7.09 9.36
C THR A 101 -1.41 -7.25 10.87
N PHE A 102 -2.28 -6.51 11.55
CA PHE A 102 -2.44 -6.56 12.99
C PHE A 102 -3.82 -6.06 13.40
N LYS A 103 -4.17 -6.21 14.68
CA LYS A 103 -5.40 -5.66 15.24
C LYS A 103 -5.11 -4.70 16.40
N VAL A 104 -5.84 -3.60 16.45
CA VAL A 104 -5.91 -2.68 17.59
C VAL A 104 -7.33 -2.74 18.14
N GLY A 105 -7.52 -3.43 19.27
CA GLY A 105 -8.84 -3.95 19.64
C GLY A 105 -9.30 -4.98 18.60
N GLU A 106 -10.46 -4.77 17.97
CA GLU A 106 -10.97 -5.61 16.88
C GLU A 106 -10.81 -4.98 15.50
N GLU A 107 -10.27 -3.77 15.42
CA GLU A 107 -10.06 -3.07 14.16
C GLU A 107 -8.82 -3.66 13.46
N PRO A 108 -8.94 -4.11 12.19
CA PRO A 108 -7.80 -4.60 11.42
C PRO A 108 -6.99 -3.43 10.86
N TRP A 109 -5.68 -3.57 10.91
CA TRP A 109 -4.71 -2.62 10.39
C TRP A 109 -3.66 -3.35 9.57
N LEU A 110 -3.01 -2.59 8.70
CA LEU A 110 -1.85 -3.03 7.97
C LEU A 110 -0.83 -1.90 7.88
N LEU A 111 0.44 -2.24 8.01
CA LEU A 111 1.54 -1.30 7.82
C LEU A 111 2.67 -1.98 7.03
N PRO A 112 3.17 -1.33 5.98
CA PRO A 112 4.41 -1.74 5.36
C PRO A 112 5.59 -1.46 6.28
N VAL A 113 6.46 -2.45 6.37
CA VAL A 113 7.71 -2.39 7.11
C VAL A 113 8.86 -2.73 6.17
N MET A 114 10.03 -2.17 6.46
CA MET A 114 11.27 -2.45 5.76
C MET A 114 12.38 -2.80 6.75
N ARG A 115 13.30 -3.66 6.34
CA ARG A 115 14.44 -4.08 7.13
C ARG A 115 15.62 -3.15 6.84
N GLU A 116 16.14 -2.50 7.88
CA GLU A 116 17.38 -1.74 7.84
C GLU A 116 18.38 -2.40 8.81
N GLY A 117 19.37 -3.10 8.25
CA GLY A 117 20.24 -3.98 9.03
C GLY A 117 19.44 -5.09 9.72
N GLU A 118 19.50 -5.14 11.05
CA GLU A 118 18.77 -6.12 11.85
C GLU A 118 17.42 -5.62 12.37
N ALA A 119 17.04 -4.37 12.09
CA ALA A 119 15.84 -3.76 12.63
C ALA A 119 14.74 -3.60 11.58
N TRP A 120 13.49 -3.86 11.98
CA TRP A 120 12.31 -3.46 11.22
C TRP A 120 11.99 -1.99 11.44
N LYS A 121 11.69 -1.30 10.35
CA LYS A 121 11.26 0.10 10.30
C LYS A 121 9.90 0.19 9.64
N VAL A 122 9.05 1.10 10.08
CA VAL A 122 7.75 1.36 9.45
C VAL A 122 7.93 2.35 8.32
N ASP A 123 7.42 2.07 7.12
CA ASP A 123 7.42 3.04 6.02
C ASP A 123 6.32 4.09 6.25
N PRO A 124 6.67 5.33 6.62
CA PRO A 124 5.67 6.33 6.99
C PRO A 124 4.94 6.92 5.79
N ARG A 125 5.43 6.68 4.57
CA ARG A 125 4.86 7.26 3.36
C ARG A 125 3.39 6.87 3.19
N TYR A 126 3.01 5.69 3.66
CA TYR A 126 1.62 5.22 3.61
C TYR A 126 0.70 5.93 4.60
N ALA A 127 1.18 6.20 5.81
CA ALA A 127 0.42 6.97 6.78
C ALA A 127 0.16 8.40 6.27
N LEU A 128 1.18 9.02 5.65
CA LEU A 128 1.05 10.33 5.01
C LEU A 128 0.13 10.27 3.77
N ALA A 129 0.30 9.27 2.92
CA ALA A 129 -0.50 9.09 1.71
C ALA A 129 -1.98 8.89 2.01
N ALA A 130 -2.32 8.11 3.05
CA ALA A 130 -3.70 7.89 3.47
C ALA A 130 -4.43 9.17 3.90
N ARG A 131 -3.70 10.21 4.30
CA ARG A 131 -4.26 11.52 4.69
C ARG A 131 -4.33 12.51 3.53
N SER A 132 -3.48 12.31 2.52
CA SER A 132 -3.40 13.23 1.39
C SER A 132 -4.64 13.09 0.50
N GLY A 133 -5.35 14.20 0.32
CA GLY A 133 -6.35 14.31 -0.73
C GLY A 133 -5.67 14.29 -2.10
N PHE A 134 -6.43 13.91 -3.11
CA PHE A 134 -6.01 13.97 -4.49
C PHE A 134 -7.21 14.24 -5.39
N THR A 135 -6.93 14.74 -6.58
CA THR A 135 -7.92 15.03 -7.61
C THR A 135 -7.85 13.98 -8.70
N ASP A 136 -8.92 13.81 -9.45
CA ASP A 136 -8.96 12.85 -10.57
C ASP A 136 -7.94 13.16 -11.68
N GLN A 137 -7.41 14.39 -11.73
CA GLN A 137 -6.45 14.83 -12.74
C GLN A 137 -4.99 14.63 -12.32
N ASP A 138 -4.74 14.37 -11.04
CA ASP A 138 -3.38 14.12 -10.58
C ASP A 138 -2.97 12.65 -10.79
N PRO A 139 -1.66 12.34 -10.76
CA PRO A 139 -1.14 10.99 -10.98
C PRO A 139 -1.85 9.89 -10.17
N ARG A 140 -2.19 10.17 -8.91
CA ARG A 140 -2.83 9.21 -8.01
C ARG A 140 -4.30 9.03 -8.36
N GLY A 141 -4.99 10.11 -8.73
CA GLY A 141 -6.33 10.05 -9.32
C GLY A 141 -6.38 9.17 -10.57
N VAL A 142 -5.41 9.32 -11.48
CA VAL A 142 -5.30 8.48 -12.68
C VAL A 142 -5.07 7.01 -12.33
N ILE A 143 -4.17 6.71 -11.39
CA ILE A 143 -3.91 5.33 -10.93
C ILE A 143 -5.17 4.70 -10.33
N ARG A 144 -5.92 5.43 -9.49
CA ARG A 144 -7.18 4.94 -8.92
C ARG A 144 -8.21 4.63 -9.99
N ARG A 145 -8.43 5.54 -10.95
CA ARG A 145 -9.34 5.30 -12.07
C ARG A 145 -8.91 4.12 -12.93
N PHE A 146 -7.60 3.97 -13.16
CA PHE A 146 -7.06 2.81 -13.86
C PHE A 146 -7.35 1.52 -13.11
N ALA A 147 -7.04 1.43 -11.81
CA ALA A 147 -7.28 0.24 -11.01
C ALA A 147 -8.77 -0.12 -10.96
N ALA A 148 -9.64 0.86 -10.68
CA ALA A 148 -11.10 0.66 -10.70
C ALA A 148 -11.60 0.20 -12.07
N GLY A 149 -11.14 0.82 -13.16
CA GLY A 149 -11.48 0.43 -14.53
C GLY A 149 -10.99 -0.97 -14.89
N LEU A 150 -9.78 -1.34 -14.47
CA LEU A 150 -9.19 -2.66 -14.69
C LEU A 150 -10.04 -3.75 -14.03
N PHE A 151 -10.41 -3.58 -12.76
CA PHE A 151 -11.22 -4.56 -12.03
C PHE A 151 -12.67 -4.59 -12.52
N ALA A 152 -13.24 -3.44 -12.87
CA ALA A 152 -14.57 -3.39 -13.49
C ALA A 152 -14.60 -3.96 -14.92
N ARG A 153 -13.43 -4.12 -15.57
CA ARG A 153 -13.28 -4.36 -17.02
C ARG A 153 -13.97 -3.27 -17.86
N ASP A 154 -13.92 -2.03 -17.37
CA ASP A 154 -14.49 -0.86 -18.04
C ASP A 154 -13.51 -0.33 -19.10
N LYS A 155 -13.71 -0.77 -20.34
CA LYS A 155 -12.89 -0.36 -21.50
C LYS A 155 -12.88 1.16 -21.69
N LYS A 156 -14.03 1.82 -21.49
CA LYS A 156 -14.16 3.26 -21.72
C LYS A 156 -13.38 4.05 -20.66
N ALA A 157 -13.49 3.66 -19.39
CA ALA A 157 -12.72 4.27 -18.32
C ALA A 157 -11.21 4.09 -18.57
N LEU A 158 -10.78 2.87 -18.89
CA LEU A 158 -9.37 2.54 -19.11
C LEU A 158 -8.75 3.33 -20.26
N ALA A 159 -9.42 3.44 -21.41
CA ALA A 159 -8.92 4.15 -22.59
C ALA A 159 -8.51 5.60 -22.29
N SER A 160 -9.13 6.22 -21.28
CA SER A 160 -8.81 7.60 -20.88
C SER A 160 -7.57 7.74 -19.99
N VAL A 161 -7.10 6.65 -19.37
CA VAL A 161 -6.06 6.70 -18.31
C VAL A 161 -4.86 5.79 -18.57
N VAL A 162 -4.96 4.81 -19.47
CA VAL A 162 -3.84 3.89 -19.77
C VAL A 162 -2.98 4.43 -20.92
N LEU A 163 -1.67 4.22 -20.84
CA LEU A 163 -0.72 4.49 -21.92
C LEU A 163 -0.63 3.27 -22.83
N LEU A 164 -1.47 3.23 -23.87
CA LEU A 164 -1.44 2.19 -24.90
C LEU A 164 -1.15 2.80 -26.27
N ARG A 165 -0.55 2.00 -27.15
CA ARG A 165 -0.31 2.36 -28.55
C ARG A 165 -1.55 2.11 -29.40
N THR A 166 -2.37 1.12 -29.03
CA THR A 166 -3.54 0.71 -29.83
C THR A 166 -4.71 0.24 -28.96
N GLU A 167 -5.91 0.21 -29.54
CA GLU A 167 -7.11 -0.34 -28.87
C GLU A 167 -7.01 -1.87 -28.68
N GLN A 168 -6.33 -2.58 -29.60
CA GLN A 168 -6.12 -4.02 -29.51
C GLN A 168 -5.31 -4.41 -28.26
N GLU A 169 -4.36 -3.57 -27.83
CA GLU A 169 -3.61 -3.80 -26.58
C GLU A 169 -4.52 -3.69 -25.35
N LEU A 170 -5.54 -2.81 -25.39
CA LEU A 170 -6.52 -2.68 -24.30
C LEU A 170 -7.37 -3.95 -24.19
N ASP A 171 -7.82 -4.45 -25.34
CA ASP A 171 -8.59 -5.70 -25.39
C ASP A 171 -7.78 -6.90 -24.93
N ALA A 172 -6.49 -6.97 -25.29
CA ALA A 172 -5.57 -7.99 -24.81
C ALA A 172 -5.41 -7.95 -23.27
N MET A 173 -5.14 -6.77 -22.71
CA MET A 173 -5.03 -6.57 -21.25
C MET A 173 -6.31 -6.99 -20.52
N LEU A 174 -7.49 -6.61 -21.05
CA LEU A 174 -8.78 -6.99 -20.47
C LEU A 174 -9.12 -8.46 -20.62
N LYS A 175 -8.58 -9.14 -21.64
CA LYS A 175 -8.73 -10.59 -21.86
C LYS A 175 -7.84 -11.40 -20.93
N GLU A 176 -6.64 -10.89 -20.64
CA GLU A 176 -5.70 -11.50 -19.69
C GLU A 176 -6.14 -11.35 -18.23
N ASN A 177 -6.97 -10.34 -17.93
CA ASN A 177 -7.61 -10.21 -16.64
C ASN A 177 -8.67 -11.32 -16.42
N LYS A 178 -8.20 -12.46 -15.90
CA LYS A 178 -8.98 -13.67 -15.56
C LYS A 178 -9.49 -13.67 -14.12
N LEU A 179 -9.71 -12.51 -13.51
CA LEU A 179 -10.29 -12.42 -12.16
C LEU A 179 -11.77 -12.82 -12.18
N GLY A 180 -12.20 -13.60 -11.18
CA GLY A 180 -13.61 -13.94 -10.96
C GLY A 180 -14.48 -12.70 -10.70
N TYR A 181 -15.80 -12.81 -10.86
CA TYR A 181 -16.70 -11.67 -10.63
C TYR A 181 -16.59 -11.11 -9.21
N ASP A 182 -16.60 -11.97 -8.19
CA ASP A 182 -16.55 -11.56 -6.79
C ASP A 182 -15.20 -10.88 -6.45
N ASP A 183 -14.09 -11.43 -6.95
CA ASP A 183 -12.77 -10.81 -6.79
C ASP A 183 -12.70 -9.45 -7.44
N ARG A 184 -13.29 -9.28 -8.63
CA ARG A 184 -13.36 -7.99 -9.32
C ARG A 184 -14.14 -6.95 -8.51
N GLN A 185 -15.28 -7.32 -7.93
CA GLN A 185 -16.05 -6.39 -7.09
C GLN A 185 -15.27 -5.98 -5.85
N ARG A 186 -14.71 -6.96 -5.12
CA ARG A 186 -13.90 -6.70 -3.92
C ARG A 186 -12.66 -5.85 -4.22
N LEU A 187 -11.91 -6.17 -5.27
CA LEU A 187 -10.70 -5.41 -5.64
C LEU A 187 -11.03 -4.00 -6.11
N ARG A 188 -12.18 -3.80 -6.74
CA ARG A 188 -12.66 -2.46 -7.09
C ARG A 188 -12.92 -1.61 -5.85
N GLU A 189 -13.59 -2.14 -4.84
CA GLU A 189 -13.81 -1.43 -3.56
C GLU A 189 -12.47 -1.09 -2.88
N LEU A 190 -11.50 -1.99 -2.93
CA LEU A 190 -10.16 -1.74 -2.39
C LEU A 190 -9.39 -0.67 -3.18
N ALA A 191 -9.57 -0.58 -4.50
CA ALA A 191 -8.91 0.45 -5.32
C ALA A 191 -9.32 1.88 -4.91
N ASP A 192 -10.55 2.08 -4.45
CA ASP A 192 -11.02 3.38 -3.95
C ASP A 192 -10.39 3.77 -2.62
N LEU A 193 -9.89 2.79 -1.87
CA LEU A 193 -9.31 2.97 -0.54
C LEU A 193 -7.78 2.86 -0.53
N MET A 194 -7.15 2.50 -1.65
CA MET A 194 -5.72 2.22 -1.68
C MET A 194 -4.89 3.48 -1.34
N PRO A 195 -4.08 3.47 -0.28
CA PRO A 195 -3.09 4.51 -0.07
C PRO A 195 -1.96 4.34 -1.10
N MET A 196 -1.50 5.45 -1.66
CA MET A 196 -0.46 5.50 -2.69
C MET A 196 0.72 6.32 -2.18
N ALA A 197 1.77 5.63 -1.78
CA ALA A 197 3.02 6.25 -1.36
C ALA A 197 3.86 6.63 -2.60
N PRO A 198 4.34 7.88 -2.71
CA PRO A 198 5.32 8.21 -3.73
C PRO A 198 6.62 7.44 -3.47
N THR A 199 7.23 6.95 -4.54
CA THR A 199 8.60 6.40 -4.47
C THR A 199 9.63 7.51 -4.27
N ARG A 200 10.85 7.17 -3.86
CA ARG A 200 11.96 8.12 -3.76
C ARG A 200 12.78 8.08 -5.05
N THR A 201 13.28 9.22 -5.51
CA THR A 201 14.30 9.24 -6.56
C THR A 201 15.50 8.40 -6.11
N GLY A 202 15.98 7.52 -6.99
CA GLY A 202 17.03 6.56 -6.70
C GLY A 202 16.56 5.25 -6.06
N GLU A 203 15.28 5.09 -5.71
CA GLU A 203 14.73 3.82 -5.20
C GLU A 203 14.63 2.80 -6.34
N ASP A 204 15.10 1.57 -6.12
CA ASP A 204 14.94 0.48 -7.07
C ASP A 204 13.63 -0.26 -6.83
N ILE A 205 12.81 -0.36 -7.88
CA ILE A 205 11.47 -0.96 -7.82
C ILE A 205 11.35 -2.10 -8.81
N PHE A 206 10.87 -3.26 -8.35
CA PHE A 206 10.48 -4.37 -9.24
C PHE A 206 9.02 -4.24 -9.64
N PHE A 207 8.77 -4.14 -10.93
CA PHE A 207 7.44 -4.13 -11.50
C PHE A 207 6.89 -5.56 -11.70
N PRO A 208 5.56 -5.72 -11.76
CA PRO A 208 4.89 -7.01 -12.02
C PRO A 208 5.38 -7.82 -13.22
N ASN A 209 5.91 -7.16 -14.25
CA ASN A 209 6.50 -7.81 -15.42
C ASN A 209 7.93 -8.32 -15.22
N GLY A 210 8.51 -8.17 -14.01
CA GLY A 210 9.89 -8.50 -13.69
C GLY A 210 10.91 -7.39 -13.99
N GLU A 211 10.48 -6.23 -14.50
CA GLU A 211 11.36 -5.07 -14.75
C GLU A 211 11.83 -4.50 -13.40
N LEU A 212 13.15 -4.52 -13.15
CA LEU A 212 13.79 -3.72 -12.10
C LEU A 212 14.13 -2.34 -12.66
N ARG A 213 13.71 -1.28 -11.96
CA ARG A 213 13.95 0.10 -12.40
C ARG A 213 14.28 1.00 -11.23
N THR A 214 15.35 1.79 -11.39
CA THR A 214 15.66 2.92 -10.53
C THR A 214 14.72 4.08 -10.83
N VAL A 215 14.04 4.56 -9.80
CA VAL A 215 13.05 5.64 -9.88
C VAL A 215 13.74 6.98 -10.13
N LEU A 216 13.21 7.77 -11.06
CA LEU A 216 13.64 9.14 -11.29
C LEU A 216 12.71 10.17 -10.62
N ASN A 217 11.39 9.96 -10.73
CA ASN A 217 10.33 10.88 -10.25
C ASN A 217 10.57 12.34 -10.66
N ASP A 218 10.20 12.68 -11.89
CA ASP A 218 10.29 14.02 -12.45
C ASP A 218 8.92 14.52 -12.96
N GLU A 219 8.91 15.64 -13.68
CA GLU A 219 7.68 16.24 -14.23
C GLU A 219 7.02 15.38 -15.32
N SER A 220 7.78 14.50 -15.96
CA SER A 220 7.32 13.65 -17.07
C SER A 220 6.94 12.24 -16.63
N GLU A 221 7.49 11.74 -15.53
CA GLU A 221 7.27 10.39 -15.04
C GLU A 221 7.27 10.33 -13.52
N GLN A 222 6.29 9.63 -12.95
CA GLN A 222 6.23 9.35 -11.52
C GLN A 222 5.97 7.87 -11.27
N THR A 223 6.45 7.36 -10.14
CA THR A 223 6.21 6.00 -9.66
C THR A 223 5.63 6.04 -8.25
N PHE A 224 4.58 5.24 -8.03
CA PHE A 224 3.91 5.11 -6.75
C PHE A 224 3.85 3.65 -6.33
N LEU A 225 3.89 3.40 -5.02
CA LEU A 225 3.56 2.11 -4.43
C LEU A 225 2.15 2.21 -3.84
N ALA A 226 1.24 1.38 -4.33
CA ALA A 226 -0.15 1.36 -3.87
C ALA A 226 -0.44 0.09 -3.08
N LEU A 227 -1.12 0.22 -1.94
CA LEU A 227 -1.60 -0.93 -1.16
C LEU A 227 -3.03 -1.28 -1.54
N ILE A 228 -3.21 -2.39 -2.25
CA ILE A 228 -4.52 -2.98 -2.54
C ILE A 228 -4.71 -4.16 -1.59
N GLY A 229 -5.43 -3.93 -0.49
CA GLY A 229 -5.47 -4.88 0.62
C GLY A 229 -4.08 -5.07 1.23
N PHE A 230 -3.60 -6.32 1.31
CA PHE A 230 -2.25 -6.63 1.79
C PHE A 230 -1.22 -6.78 0.65
N CYS A 231 -1.55 -6.37 -0.58
CA CYS A 231 -0.64 -6.42 -1.72
C CYS A 231 -0.15 -5.01 -2.08
N GLU A 232 1.17 -4.81 -2.09
CA GLU A 232 1.82 -3.58 -2.55
C GLU A 232 2.18 -3.71 -4.03
N LEU A 233 1.61 -2.85 -4.87
CA LEU A 233 1.85 -2.85 -6.32
C LEU A 233 2.47 -1.53 -6.78
N PRO A 234 3.53 -1.56 -7.59
CA PRO A 234 4.10 -0.36 -8.18
C PRO A 234 3.32 0.08 -9.42
N PHE A 235 3.04 1.37 -9.49
CA PHE A 235 2.39 2.02 -10.62
C PHE A 235 3.30 3.09 -11.19
N ARG A 236 3.60 2.96 -12.49
CA ARG A 236 4.32 3.98 -13.25
C ARG A 236 3.32 4.80 -14.04
N VAL A 237 3.44 6.12 -13.96
CA VAL A 237 2.63 7.07 -14.72
C VAL A 237 3.52 8.02 -15.49
N LYS A 238 3.09 8.35 -16.70
CA LYS A 238 3.77 9.30 -17.59
C LYS A 238 2.86 10.47 -17.93
N ASN A 239 3.41 11.67 -17.95
CA ASN A 239 2.73 12.85 -18.46
C ASN A 239 2.94 12.90 -19.98
N ILE A 240 1.85 12.78 -20.73
CA ILE A 240 1.82 12.86 -22.19
C ILE A 240 0.89 14.01 -22.56
N ASP A 241 1.46 15.08 -23.13
CA ASP A 241 0.73 16.27 -23.54
C ASP A 241 -0.14 16.88 -22.43
N GLY A 242 0.41 16.93 -21.20
CA GLY A 242 -0.28 17.46 -20.02
C GLY A 242 -1.24 16.47 -19.35
N LEU A 243 -1.36 15.24 -19.85
CA LEU A 243 -2.24 14.21 -19.31
C LEU A 243 -1.43 13.07 -18.70
N TRP A 244 -1.72 12.74 -17.44
CA TRP A 244 -1.15 11.57 -16.79
C TRP A 244 -1.77 10.28 -17.33
N LYS A 245 -0.92 9.30 -17.65
CA LYS A 245 -1.29 7.99 -18.15
C LYS A 245 -0.54 6.88 -17.41
N VAL A 246 -1.23 5.83 -17.00
CA VAL A 246 -0.64 4.64 -16.36
C VAL A 246 0.01 3.76 -17.41
N VAL A 247 1.26 3.41 -17.18
CA VAL A 247 1.94 2.36 -17.94
C VAL A 247 1.38 1.01 -17.49
N PRO A 248 0.77 0.22 -18.38
CA PRO A 248 0.13 -1.04 -18.01
C PRO A 248 1.16 -2.07 -17.51
N GLN A 249 0.74 -2.90 -16.56
CA GLN A 249 1.49 -4.01 -16.00
C GLN A 249 0.53 -5.20 -15.76
N PRO A 250 1.03 -6.44 -15.61
CA PRO A 250 0.19 -7.63 -15.36
C PRO A 250 -0.39 -7.70 -13.92
N TYR A 251 -1.03 -6.62 -13.45
CA TYR A 251 -1.52 -6.48 -12.08
C TYR A 251 -2.49 -7.59 -11.62
N ALA A 252 -3.35 -8.08 -12.52
CA ALA A 252 -4.29 -9.15 -12.19
C ALA A 252 -3.56 -10.47 -11.87
N ALA A 253 -2.45 -10.77 -12.57
CA ALA A 253 -1.63 -11.94 -12.29
C ALA A 253 -0.92 -11.79 -10.94
N SER A 254 -0.29 -10.64 -10.68
CA SER A 254 0.39 -10.38 -9.40
C SER A 254 -0.55 -10.43 -8.20
N LEU A 255 -1.81 -9.98 -8.35
CA LEU A 255 -2.81 -10.11 -7.28
C LEU A 255 -3.19 -11.57 -7.02
N LYS A 256 -3.32 -12.40 -8.05
CA LYS A 256 -3.54 -13.85 -7.87
C LYS A 256 -2.35 -14.52 -7.20
N GLU A 257 -1.13 -14.22 -7.65
CA GLU A 257 0.11 -14.75 -7.07
C GLU A 257 0.27 -14.37 -5.59
N ALA A 258 -0.12 -13.14 -5.23
CA ALA A 258 -0.15 -12.68 -3.85
C ALA A 258 -1.29 -13.32 -3.01
N GLY A 259 -2.19 -14.11 -3.61
CA GLY A 259 -3.36 -14.67 -2.92
C GLY A 259 -4.45 -13.65 -2.64
N MET A 260 -4.43 -12.49 -3.30
CA MET A 260 -5.50 -11.49 -3.24
C MET A 260 -6.70 -11.84 -4.11
N ALA A 261 -6.59 -12.79 -5.02
CA ALA A 261 -7.67 -13.28 -5.87
C ALA A 261 -7.49 -14.76 -6.23
N GLN A 262 -8.58 -15.42 -6.63
CA GLN A 262 -8.62 -16.82 -7.06
C GLN A 262 -8.68 -16.94 -8.59
#